data_AF-A0A816A7V6-F1
#
_entry.id   AF-A0A816A7V6-F1
#
_cell.length_a   1.000
_cell.length_b   1.000
_cell.length_c   1.000
_cell.angle_alpha   90.00
_cell.angle_beta   90.00
_cell.angle_gamma   90.00
#
_symmetry.space_group_name_H-M   'P 1'
#
loop_
_entity.id
_entity.type
_entity.pdbx_description
1 polymer ?
#
loop_
_entity_poly.entity_id
_entity_poly.type
_entity_poly.pdbx_seq_one_letter_code
_entity_poly.pdbx_strand_id
1 'polypeptide(L)'
;MSNPELNCSTSNPCGRNGYCEKNERGDYYCSCKFWWSGASCDELTNSGVQVIILGCLLGVLMSVYYGLIIFRRRNRREQQKKEKQSKTYDSRFSIGMPFHLRPSSYVFIVLIMILAASGLTIKWFLLQSIHNTIVDQYRHNRSLFYKPHPVCQAINYQRMNLIMFPISCLVIFIFAIEYRRFLFGAKKNKFDYYFPPVPLDFFTNINRTFVAVTFAITANELLEIANEELSRTHSTDRGIVVVYLKQIFEVLLMGFRYYPILAAVYIDSRLSLLLGTLYSWIDLPMTIVEQGMCQPRYYENAQKTNDTYLSYLFEYYGTGSFLQMVDLLTDIPRYICLSYVIVELSRRVRTKFFFEVKADNLTREEKVLLSALQVNSVEM
;
A
#
# COMPACT_ATOMS: atom_id res chain seq x y z
N MET A 1 -34.89 -37.50 -35.37
CA MET A 1 -33.95 -38.41 -34.68
C MET A 1 -33.55 -37.76 -33.38
N SER A 2 -34.24 -38.12 -32.30
CA SER A 2 -33.99 -37.70 -30.92
C SER A 2 -32.78 -38.48 -30.38
N ASN A 3 -31.68 -37.78 -30.13
CA ASN A 3 -30.45 -38.34 -29.58
C ASN A 3 -30.67 -38.73 -28.10
N PRO A 4 -30.02 -39.80 -27.61
CA PRO A 4 -30.35 -40.45 -26.35
C PRO A 4 -29.99 -39.57 -25.13
N GLU A 5 -30.74 -39.80 -24.07
CA GLU A 5 -30.72 -39.20 -22.73
C GLU A 5 -29.33 -38.80 -22.20
N LEU A 6 -28.88 -37.56 -22.49
CA LEU A 6 -27.85 -36.91 -21.66
C LEU A 6 -28.53 -36.37 -20.40
N ASN A 7 -28.60 -37.22 -19.38
CA ASN A 7 -29.01 -36.84 -18.04
C ASN A 7 -27.75 -36.45 -17.24
N CYS A 8 -27.81 -35.39 -16.42
CA CYS A 8 -26.68 -34.98 -15.55
C CYS A 8 -26.12 -36.12 -14.67
N SER A 9 -26.89 -37.20 -14.49
CA SER A 9 -26.58 -38.34 -13.63
C SER A 9 -25.74 -39.45 -14.27
N THR A 10 -25.75 -39.59 -15.60
CA THR A 10 -25.09 -40.71 -16.30
C THR A 10 -23.84 -40.30 -17.07
N SER A 11 -23.80 -39.07 -17.59
CA SER A 11 -22.60 -38.46 -18.17
C SER A 11 -22.69 -36.95 -18.02
N ASN A 12 -21.77 -36.30 -17.31
CA ASN A 12 -21.79 -34.84 -17.14
C ASN A 12 -21.55 -34.15 -18.51
N PRO A 13 -22.57 -33.51 -19.12
CA PRO A 13 -22.44 -32.86 -20.44
C PRO A 13 -21.60 -31.58 -20.39
N CYS A 14 -21.37 -31.02 -19.20
CA CYS A 14 -20.77 -29.71 -18.98
C CYS A 14 -19.23 -29.75 -18.83
N GLY A 15 -18.60 -30.82 -19.31
CA GLY A 15 -17.15 -31.01 -19.25
C GLY A 15 -16.58 -31.04 -17.82
N ARG A 16 -15.26 -30.86 -17.68
CA ARG A 16 -14.59 -30.78 -16.36
C ARG A 16 -14.76 -29.41 -15.67
N ASN A 17 -15.12 -28.40 -16.46
CA ASN A 17 -15.11 -27.00 -16.05
C ASN A 17 -16.52 -26.43 -15.84
N GLY A 18 -17.57 -27.24 -15.89
CA GLY A 18 -18.94 -26.83 -15.61
C GLY A 18 -19.67 -27.74 -14.62
N TYR A 19 -20.73 -27.19 -14.04
CA TYR A 19 -21.72 -27.88 -13.21
C TYR A 19 -23.00 -28.07 -14.02
N CYS A 20 -23.56 -29.28 -13.99
CA CYS A 20 -24.82 -29.60 -14.68
C CYS A 20 -26.00 -29.33 -13.75
N GLU A 21 -26.89 -28.43 -14.15
CA GLU A 21 -28.08 -28.05 -13.41
C GLU A 21 -29.34 -28.45 -14.20
N LYS A 22 -30.37 -28.89 -13.49
CA LYS A 22 -31.67 -29.28 -14.09
C LYS A 22 -32.66 -28.13 -13.94
N ASN A 23 -33.33 -27.77 -15.03
CA ASN A 23 -34.45 -26.85 -15.03
C ASN A 23 -35.74 -27.54 -14.56
N GLU A 24 -36.71 -26.74 -14.11
CA GLU A 24 -38.02 -27.20 -13.64
C GLU A 24 -38.82 -27.99 -14.69
N ARG A 25 -38.51 -27.81 -15.97
CA ARG A 25 -39.13 -28.53 -17.11
C ARG A 25 -38.46 -29.88 -17.42
N GLY A 26 -37.41 -30.26 -16.70
CA GLY A 26 -36.65 -31.49 -16.92
C GLY A 26 -35.47 -31.38 -17.90
N ASP A 27 -35.30 -30.23 -18.56
CA ASP A 27 -34.13 -29.91 -19.38
C ASP A 27 -32.89 -29.65 -18.51
N TYR A 28 -31.69 -29.78 -19.08
CA TYR A 28 -30.43 -29.46 -18.38
C TYR A 28 -29.76 -28.22 -18.98
N TYR A 29 -29.01 -27.49 -18.16
CA TYR A 29 -28.09 -26.46 -18.62
C TYR A 29 -26.76 -26.54 -17.85
N CYS A 30 -25.72 -25.95 -18.44
CA CYS A 30 -24.38 -25.97 -17.89
C CYS A 30 -24.03 -24.62 -17.26
N SER A 31 -23.71 -24.64 -15.97
CA SER A 31 -23.18 -23.50 -15.22
C SER A 31 -21.65 -23.59 -15.22
N CYS A 32 -20.99 -22.74 -16.00
CA CYS A 32 -19.54 -22.80 -16.19
C CYS A 32 -18.77 -22.18 -15.02
N LYS A 33 -17.64 -22.80 -14.64
CA LYS A 33 -16.69 -22.23 -13.67
C LYS A 33 -16.08 -20.94 -14.21
N PHE A 34 -15.63 -20.10 -13.29
CA PHE A 34 -14.98 -18.83 -13.59
C PHE A 34 -13.86 -18.99 -14.65
N TRP A 35 -13.93 -18.18 -15.72
CA TRP A 35 -13.10 -18.20 -16.95
C TRP A 35 -13.49 -19.17 -18.07
N TRP A 36 -14.58 -19.92 -17.93
CA TRP A 36 -15.07 -20.85 -18.95
C TRP A 36 -16.45 -20.44 -19.46
N SER A 37 -16.73 -20.78 -20.70
CA SER A 37 -17.93 -20.43 -21.47
C SER A 37 -18.23 -21.50 -22.53
N GLY A 38 -19.31 -21.29 -23.29
CA GLY A 38 -19.82 -22.25 -24.27
C GLY A 38 -20.82 -23.24 -23.65
N ALA A 39 -21.60 -23.90 -24.52
CA ALA A 39 -22.68 -24.81 -24.09
C ALA A 39 -22.20 -25.99 -23.22
N SER A 40 -20.94 -26.39 -23.38
CA SER A 40 -20.29 -27.45 -22.60
C SER A 40 -19.18 -26.94 -21.66
N CYS A 41 -19.03 -25.63 -21.49
CA CYS A 41 -18.01 -25.01 -20.63
C CYS A 41 -16.55 -25.36 -21.01
N ASP A 42 -16.29 -25.63 -22.29
CA ASP A 42 -14.98 -26.03 -22.79
C ASP A 42 -14.22 -24.85 -23.46
N GLU A 43 -14.86 -23.69 -23.61
CA GLU A 43 -14.25 -22.51 -24.22
C GLU A 43 -13.80 -21.51 -23.16
N LEU A 44 -12.56 -21.02 -23.26
CA LEU A 44 -12.05 -20.02 -22.34
C LEU A 44 -12.63 -18.64 -22.68
N THR A 45 -13.12 -17.89 -21.69
CA THR A 45 -13.62 -16.54 -21.93
C THR A 45 -12.49 -15.60 -22.33
N ASN A 46 -12.80 -14.55 -23.10
CA ASN A 46 -11.84 -13.48 -23.41
C ASN A 46 -11.23 -12.87 -22.14
N SER A 47 -12.00 -12.78 -21.05
CA SER A 47 -11.50 -12.34 -19.73
C SER A 47 -10.52 -13.34 -19.11
N GLY A 48 -10.78 -14.65 -19.20
CA GLY A 48 -9.86 -15.69 -18.76
C GLY A 48 -8.54 -15.67 -19.53
N VAL A 49 -8.61 -15.51 -20.85
CA VAL A 49 -7.42 -15.35 -21.72
C VAL A 49 -6.61 -14.12 -21.31
N GLN A 50 -7.26 -12.98 -21.07
CA GLN A 50 -6.58 -11.75 -20.63
C GLN A 50 -5.87 -11.91 -19.28
N VAL A 51 -6.48 -12.59 -18.31
CA VAL A 51 -5.86 -12.84 -17.00
C VAL A 51 -4.64 -13.75 -17.12
N ILE A 52 -4.70 -14.79 -17.97
CA ILE A 52 -3.54 -15.66 -18.24
C ILE A 52 -2.43 -14.86 -18.91
N ILE A 53 -2.74 -14.03 -19.92
CA ILE A 53 -1.76 -13.17 -20.59
C ILE A 53 -1.11 -12.21 -19.58
N LEU A 54 -1.90 -11.57 -18.72
CA LEU A 54 -1.41 -10.66 -17.69
C LEU A 54 -0.51 -11.38 -16.67
N GLY A 55 -0.89 -12.59 -16.25
CA GLY A 55 -0.08 -13.44 -15.37
C GLY A 55 1.26 -13.83 -16.01
N CYS A 56 1.26 -14.20 -17.29
CA CYS A 56 2.49 -14.47 -18.04
C CYS A 56 3.36 -13.21 -18.18
N LEU A 57 2.76 -12.06 -18.44
CA LEU A 57 3.48 -10.79 -18.61
C LEU A 57 4.12 -10.34 -17.29
N LEU A 58 3.43 -10.50 -16.16
CA LEU A 58 3.98 -10.31 -14.82
C LEU A 58 5.13 -11.29 -14.52
N GLY A 59 4.98 -12.57 -14.89
CA GLY A 59 6.04 -13.57 -14.75
C GLY A 59 7.30 -13.22 -15.56
N VAL A 60 7.13 -12.72 -16.78
CA VAL A 60 8.23 -12.25 -17.63
C VAL A 60 8.89 -11.00 -17.03
N LEU A 61 8.11 -10.01 -16.59
CA LEU A 61 8.63 -8.80 -15.94
C LEU A 61 9.43 -9.13 -14.68
N MET A 62 8.92 -10.04 -13.84
CA MET A 62 9.64 -10.51 -12.66
C MET A 62 10.93 -11.24 -13.04
N SER A 63 10.90 -12.09 -14.07
CA SER A 63 12.09 -12.78 -14.56
C SER A 63 13.14 -11.82 -15.11
N VAL A 64 12.73 -10.79 -15.86
CA VAL A 64 13.61 -9.72 -16.36
C VAL A 64 14.18 -8.90 -15.21
N TYR A 65 13.36 -8.52 -14.23
CA TYR A 65 13.80 -7.77 -13.06
C TYR A 65 14.86 -8.55 -12.26
N TYR A 66 14.60 -9.83 -11.95
CA TYR A 66 15.57 -10.68 -11.28
C TYR A 66 16.82 -10.93 -12.13
N GLY A 67 16.66 -11.09 -13.45
CA GLY A 67 17.76 -11.20 -14.42
C GLY A 67 18.65 -9.96 -14.41
N LEU A 68 18.08 -8.76 -14.40
CA LEU A 68 18.81 -7.49 -14.32
C LEU A 68 19.54 -7.33 -12.98
N ILE A 69 18.96 -7.79 -11.87
CA ILE A 69 19.63 -7.81 -10.57
C ILE A 69 20.84 -8.75 -10.59
N ILE A 70 20.68 -9.96 -11.13
CA ILE A 70 21.76 -10.94 -11.26
C ILE A 70 22.85 -10.42 -12.20
N PHE A 71 22.48 -9.82 -13.33
CA PHE A 71 23.40 -9.23 -14.29
C PHE A 71 24.18 -8.06 -13.69
N ARG A 72 23.51 -7.15 -12.96
CA ARG A 72 24.18 -6.07 -12.22
C ARG A 72 25.15 -6.61 -11.16
N ARG A 73 24.78 -7.68 -10.45
CA ARG A 73 25.69 -8.36 -9.51
C ARG A 73 26.91 -8.96 -10.23
N ARG A 74 26.73 -9.57 -11.40
CA ARG A 74 27.82 -10.14 -12.19
C ARG A 74 28.76 -9.05 -12.72
N ASN A 75 28.22 -7.97 -13.27
CA ASN A 75 29.02 -6.87 -13.81
C ASN A 75 29.83 -6.15 -12.71
N ARG A 76 29.25 -5.99 -11.50
CA ARG A 76 30.00 -5.51 -10.33
C ARG A 76 31.16 -6.44 -9.93
N ARG A 77 31.01 -7.76 -10.07
CA ARG A 77 32.12 -8.72 -9.81
C ARG A 77 33.25 -8.57 -10.83
N GLU A 78 32.94 -8.27 -12.09
CA GLU A 78 33.96 -8.05 -13.13
C GLU A 78 34.68 -6.71 -12.97
N GLN A 79 33.96 -5.64 -12.60
CA GLN A 79 34.59 -4.36 -12.26
C GLN A 79 35.49 -4.47 -11.02
N GLN A 80 35.05 -5.20 -9.98
CA GLN A 80 35.88 -5.45 -8.79
C GLN A 80 37.13 -6.29 -9.10
N LYS A 81 37.10 -7.18 -10.10
CA LYS A 81 38.31 -7.89 -10.55
C LYS A 81 39.31 -6.97 -11.23
N LYS A 82 38.84 -6.02 -12.06
CA LYS A 82 39.70 -5.01 -12.69
C LYS A 82 40.29 -4.02 -11.69
N GLU A 83 39.51 -3.63 -10.67
CA GLU A 83 39.99 -2.76 -9.59
C GLU A 83 40.99 -3.45 -8.64
N LYS A 84 40.82 -4.75 -8.38
CA LYS A 84 41.78 -5.54 -7.58
C LYS A 84 43.14 -5.74 -8.27
N GLN A 85 43.20 -5.75 -9.60
CA GLN A 85 44.48 -5.76 -10.32
C GLN A 85 45.19 -4.40 -10.31
N SER A 86 44.45 -3.30 -10.19
CA SER A 86 45.01 -1.94 -10.09
C SER A 86 45.52 -1.59 -8.68
N LYS A 87 45.04 -2.27 -7.62
CA LYS A 87 45.37 -1.96 -6.21
C LYS A 87 46.45 -2.85 -5.59
N THR A 88 47.16 -3.65 -6.39
CA THR A 88 48.32 -4.45 -5.91
C THR A 88 49.58 -3.61 -5.62
N TYR A 89 49.47 -2.28 -5.52
CA TYR A 89 50.58 -1.41 -5.15
C TYR A 89 50.34 -0.54 -3.92
N ASP A 90 49.23 -0.73 -3.19
CA ASP A 90 49.03 -0.04 -1.90
C ASP A 90 48.32 -0.95 -0.90
N SER A 91 49.01 -2.04 -0.56
CA SER A 91 48.57 -2.98 0.46
C SER A 91 48.91 -2.45 1.85
N ARG A 92 47.95 -1.77 2.50
CA ARG A 92 47.68 -1.87 3.95
C ARG A 92 46.58 -0.89 4.37
N PHE A 93 45.33 -1.13 3.96
CA PHE A 93 44.14 -0.96 4.81
C PHE A 93 42.90 -1.17 3.95
N SER A 94 42.39 -2.40 3.87
CA SER A 94 40.95 -2.53 3.64
C SER A 94 40.50 -3.85 4.23
N ILE A 95 39.91 -3.74 5.42
CA ILE A 95 39.07 -4.74 6.05
C ILE A 95 37.92 -5.01 5.07
N GLY A 96 37.99 -6.15 4.39
CA GLY A 96 36.83 -6.70 3.70
C GLY A 96 35.85 -7.18 4.75
N MET A 97 34.74 -6.46 4.93
CA MET A 97 33.56 -7.04 5.55
C MET A 97 32.71 -7.68 4.46
N PRO A 98 32.53 -9.02 4.46
CA PRO A 98 31.57 -9.67 3.59
C PRO A 98 30.16 -9.16 3.93
N PHE A 99 29.33 -9.00 2.91
CA PHE A 99 27.87 -8.86 3.02
C PHE A 99 27.29 -10.16 3.61
N HIS A 100 27.58 -10.46 4.89
CA HIS A 100 26.65 -11.22 5.70
C HIS A 100 25.38 -10.38 5.73
N LEU A 101 24.27 -10.92 5.19
CA LEU A 101 22.95 -10.41 5.57
C LEU A 101 22.92 -10.45 7.09
N ARG A 102 23.09 -9.29 7.72
CA ARG A 102 23.04 -9.19 9.17
C ARG A 102 21.69 -9.78 9.57
N PRO A 103 21.61 -10.63 10.60
CA PRO A 103 20.34 -11.22 11.07
C PRO A 103 19.25 -10.15 11.28
N SER A 104 19.64 -8.90 11.54
CA SER A 104 18.79 -7.71 11.54
C SER A 104 17.92 -7.50 10.28
N SER A 105 18.38 -7.90 9.08
CA SER A 105 17.61 -7.69 7.84
C SER A 105 16.45 -8.67 7.70
N TYR A 106 16.60 -9.91 8.18
CA TYR A 106 15.51 -10.89 8.18
C TYR A 106 14.45 -10.53 9.21
N VAL A 107 14.87 -10.12 10.40
CA VAL A 107 13.95 -9.63 11.45
C VAL A 107 13.12 -8.44 10.93
N PHE A 108 13.73 -7.54 10.17
CA PHE A 108 13.05 -6.40 9.55
C PHE A 108 11.93 -6.84 8.58
N ILE A 109 12.25 -7.74 7.65
CA ILE A 109 11.26 -8.25 6.67
C ILE A 109 10.14 -9.02 7.38
N VAL A 110 10.48 -9.86 8.36
CA VAL A 110 9.49 -10.62 9.14
C VAL A 110 8.54 -9.68 9.88
N LEU A 111 9.05 -8.60 10.48
CA LEU A 111 8.22 -7.63 11.21
C LEU A 111 7.26 -6.88 10.27
N ILE A 112 7.72 -6.52 9.06
CA ILE A 112 6.85 -5.94 8.01
C ILE A 112 5.73 -6.92 7.64
N MET A 113 6.07 -8.19 7.41
CA MET A 113 5.09 -9.20 7.03
C MET A 113 4.08 -9.48 8.15
N ILE A 114 4.51 -9.49 9.41
CA ILE A 114 3.62 -9.65 10.57
C ILE A 114 2.66 -8.47 10.67
N LEU A 115 3.15 -7.22 10.55
CA LEU A 115 2.29 -6.03 10.59
C LEU A 115 1.27 -6.04 9.45
N ALA A 116 1.71 -6.32 8.23
CA ALA A 116 0.83 -6.39 7.07
C ALA A 116 -0.22 -7.50 7.21
N ALA A 117 0.18 -8.70 7.65
CA ALA A 117 -0.73 -9.81 7.91
C ALA A 117 -1.74 -9.46 9.01
N SER A 118 -1.31 -8.80 10.09
CA SER A 118 -2.19 -8.36 11.18
C SER A 118 -3.22 -7.32 10.70
N GLY A 119 -2.83 -6.39 9.82
CA GLY A 119 -3.75 -5.41 9.25
C GLY A 119 -4.80 -6.07 8.36
N LEU A 120 -4.37 -7.03 7.53
CA LEU A 120 -5.25 -7.80 6.66
C LEU A 120 -6.23 -8.70 7.44
N THR A 121 -5.78 -9.35 8.53
CA THR A 121 -6.68 -10.16 9.35
C THR A 121 -7.72 -9.31 10.05
N ILE A 122 -7.34 -8.15 10.60
CA ILE A 122 -8.31 -7.21 11.20
C ILE A 122 -9.31 -6.73 10.14
N LYS A 123 -8.84 -6.33 8.95
CA LYS A 123 -9.73 -5.94 7.84
C LYS A 123 -10.68 -7.07 7.46
N TRP A 124 -10.19 -8.30 7.36
CA TRP A 124 -11.01 -9.48 7.06
C TRP A 124 -12.11 -9.69 8.09
N PHE A 125 -11.81 -9.59 9.39
CA PHE A 125 -12.83 -9.71 10.44
C PHE A 125 -13.92 -8.64 10.32
N LEU A 126 -13.54 -7.39 10.03
CA LEU A 126 -14.48 -6.30 9.82
C LEU A 126 -15.37 -6.54 8.59
N LEU A 127 -14.77 -6.92 7.47
CA LEU A 127 -15.48 -7.24 6.23
C LEU A 127 -16.41 -8.44 6.37
N GLN A 128 -15.95 -9.49 7.07
CA GLN A 128 -16.73 -10.71 7.29
C GLN A 128 -18.00 -10.40 8.06
N SER A 129 -17.91 -9.55 9.09
CA SER A 129 -19.09 -9.11 9.84
C SER A 129 -20.09 -8.38 8.95
N ILE A 130 -19.62 -7.47 8.10
CA ILE A 130 -20.48 -6.69 7.20
C ILE A 130 -21.12 -7.60 6.16
N HIS A 131 -20.32 -8.46 5.53
CA HIS A 131 -20.78 -9.38 4.49
C HIS A 131 -21.85 -10.32 5.01
N ASN A 132 -21.67 -10.90 6.20
CA ASN A 132 -22.67 -11.79 6.80
C ASN A 132 -24.02 -11.08 6.99
N THR A 133 -24.02 -9.81 7.42
CA THR A 133 -25.24 -9.02 7.55
C THR A 133 -25.93 -8.79 6.20
N ILE A 134 -25.16 -8.48 5.15
CA ILE A 134 -25.72 -8.24 3.81
C ILE A 134 -26.24 -9.54 3.18
N VAL A 135 -25.50 -10.65 3.32
CA VAL A 135 -25.93 -11.97 2.85
C VAL A 135 -27.20 -12.43 3.56
N ASP A 136 -27.33 -12.14 4.85
CA ASP A 136 -28.55 -12.43 5.60
C ASP A 136 -29.75 -11.63 5.06
N GLN A 137 -29.56 -10.34 4.76
CA GLN A 137 -30.59 -9.51 4.10
C GLN A 137 -30.98 -10.09 2.73
N TYR A 138 -29.99 -10.50 1.93
CA TYR A 138 -30.19 -11.12 0.61
C TYR A 138 -31.03 -12.39 0.70
N ARG A 139 -30.71 -13.31 1.62
CA ARG A 139 -31.44 -14.57 1.80
C ARG A 139 -32.90 -14.38 2.21
N HIS A 140 -33.20 -13.27 2.89
CA HIS A 140 -34.55 -12.94 3.35
C HIS A 140 -35.29 -11.99 2.40
N ASN A 141 -34.78 -11.75 1.18
CA ASN A 141 -35.34 -10.81 0.21
C ASN A 141 -35.62 -9.41 0.80
N ARG A 142 -34.76 -8.95 1.71
CA ARG A 142 -34.80 -7.59 2.26
C ARG A 142 -33.97 -6.66 1.37
N SER A 143 -34.28 -5.37 1.40
CA SER A 143 -33.46 -4.34 0.73
C SER A 143 -32.00 -4.46 1.15
N LEU A 144 -31.09 -4.50 0.18
CA LEU A 144 -29.65 -4.72 0.39
C LEU A 144 -28.99 -3.38 0.70
N PHE A 145 -29.01 -2.98 1.97
CA PHE A 145 -28.39 -1.72 2.38
C PHE A 145 -27.26 -1.95 3.38
N TYR A 146 -26.08 -1.47 3.00
CA TYR A 146 -25.01 -1.25 3.95
C TYR A 146 -25.23 0.09 4.68
N LYS A 147 -25.45 0.02 6.00
CA LYS A 147 -25.45 1.22 6.84
C LYS A 147 -24.05 1.35 7.45
N PRO A 148 -23.25 2.36 7.04
CA PRO A 148 -21.93 2.56 7.63
C PRO A 148 -22.04 2.79 9.13
N HIS A 149 -21.06 2.26 9.86
CA HIS A 149 -20.99 2.43 11.31
C HIS A 149 -20.95 3.93 11.67
N PRO A 150 -21.56 4.41 12.77
CA PRO A 150 -21.55 5.83 13.14
C PRO A 150 -20.13 6.43 13.25
N VAL A 151 -19.14 5.60 13.61
CA VAL A 151 -17.72 5.99 13.60
C VAL A 151 -17.27 6.48 12.21
N CYS A 152 -17.82 5.94 11.14
CA CYS A 152 -17.51 6.37 9.77
C CYS A 152 -18.03 7.76 9.43
N GLN A 153 -19.04 8.28 10.13
CA GLN A 153 -19.43 9.68 9.96
C GLN A 153 -18.37 10.62 10.52
N ALA A 154 -17.67 10.22 11.58
CA ALA A 154 -16.55 10.98 12.15
C ALA A 154 -15.28 10.79 11.33
N ILE A 155 -15.00 9.58 10.84
CA ILE A 155 -13.77 9.30 10.08
C ILE A 155 -13.88 9.84 8.65
N ASN A 156 -15.03 9.71 7.99
CA ASN A 156 -15.17 9.94 6.56
C ASN A 156 -16.23 11.01 6.26
N TYR A 157 -16.10 12.17 6.92
CA TYR A 157 -16.92 13.31 6.56
C TYR A 157 -16.38 13.92 5.25
N GLN A 158 -17.11 13.75 4.15
CA GLN A 158 -16.75 14.27 2.83
C GLN A 158 -15.37 13.81 2.31
N ARG A 159 -14.97 12.55 2.55
CA ARG A 159 -13.62 12.02 2.20
C ARG A 159 -12.47 12.65 2.97
N MET A 160 -12.74 13.55 3.92
CA MET A 160 -11.71 14.08 4.80
C MET A 160 -11.66 13.23 6.06
N ASN A 161 -10.48 12.68 6.32
CA ASN A 161 -10.19 12.07 7.61
C ASN A 161 -10.10 13.18 8.68
N LEU A 162 -11.25 13.55 9.26
CA LEU A 162 -11.39 14.63 10.25
C LEU A 162 -10.50 14.44 11.47
N ILE A 163 -10.04 13.22 11.72
CA ILE A 163 -9.13 12.89 12.82
C ILE A 163 -7.68 13.03 12.38
N MET A 164 -7.29 12.40 11.26
CA MET A 164 -5.90 12.39 10.82
C MET A 164 -5.42 13.73 10.27
N PHE A 165 -6.31 14.52 9.67
CA PHE A 165 -5.96 15.81 9.09
C PHE A 165 -5.48 16.84 10.14
N PRO A 166 -6.23 17.14 11.23
CA PRO A 166 -5.75 18.08 12.25
C PRO A 166 -4.51 17.57 12.98
N ILE A 167 -4.40 16.25 13.21
CA ILE A 167 -3.18 15.64 13.76
C ILE A 167 -2.00 15.90 12.82
N SER A 168 -2.18 15.70 11.51
CA SER A 168 -1.13 15.99 10.53
C SER A 168 -0.71 17.46 10.58
N CYS A 169 -1.67 18.38 10.52
CA CYS A 169 -1.40 19.82 10.58
C CYS A 169 -0.61 20.22 11.84
N LEU A 170 -0.98 19.64 12.99
CA LEU A 170 -0.28 19.85 14.25
C LEU A 170 1.17 19.33 14.20
N VAL A 171 1.40 18.14 13.65
CA VAL A 171 2.75 17.58 13.49
C VAL A 171 3.59 18.41 12.52
N ILE A 172 3.02 18.86 11.40
CA ILE A 172 3.67 19.76 10.44
C ILE A 172 4.09 21.06 11.12
N PHE A 173 3.20 21.64 11.94
CA PHE A 173 3.49 22.85 12.69
C PHE A 173 4.65 22.67 13.68
N ILE A 174 4.66 21.55 14.42
CA ILE A 174 5.78 21.21 15.32
C ILE A 174 7.08 21.08 14.51
N PHE A 175 7.04 20.40 13.36
CA PHE A 175 8.21 20.24 12.49
C PHE A 175 8.73 21.56 11.93
N ALA A 176 7.83 22.49 11.59
CA ALA A 176 8.22 23.83 11.17
C ALA A 176 8.96 24.59 12.29
N ILE A 177 8.49 24.46 13.54
CA ILE A 177 9.18 25.04 14.72
C ILE A 177 10.55 24.40 14.93
N GLU A 178 10.64 23.07 14.87
CA GLU A 178 11.90 22.35 15.02
C GLU A 178 12.92 22.71 13.95
N TYR A 179 12.48 22.71 12.69
CA TYR A 179 13.31 23.07 11.56
C TYR A 179 13.87 24.48 11.70
N ARG A 180 13.03 25.43 12.16
CA ARG A 180 13.46 26.79 12.46
C ARG A 180 14.50 26.85 13.58
N ARG A 181 14.32 26.11 14.67
CA ARG A 181 15.31 26.04 15.77
C ARG A 181 16.64 25.48 15.28
N PHE A 182 16.61 24.46 14.44
CA PHE A 182 17.80 23.87 13.83
C PHE A 182 18.54 24.89 12.93
N LEU A 183 17.80 25.60 12.07
CA LEU A 183 18.35 26.65 11.21
C LEU A 183 19.00 27.79 12.00
N PHE A 184 18.39 28.28 13.09
CA PHE A 184 18.99 29.34 13.91
C PHE A 184 20.27 28.91 14.63
N GLY A 185 20.40 27.63 14.99
CA GLY A 185 21.62 27.10 15.62
C GLY A 185 22.79 27.06 14.65
N ALA A 186 22.53 26.81 13.37
CA ALA A 186 23.52 26.92 12.31
C ALA A 186 23.68 28.39 11.93
N LYS A 187 24.70 29.08 12.46
CA LYS A 187 25.03 30.51 12.21
C LYS A 187 25.35 30.86 10.73
N LYS A 188 24.55 30.41 9.75
CA LYS A 188 24.68 30.77 8.34
C LYS A 188 23.62 31.82 8.00
N ASN A 189 24.11 33.02 7.71
CA ASN A 189 23.51 34.20 7.08
C ASN A 189 21.97 34.32 7.03
N LYS A 190 21.51 35.45 7.58
CA LYS A 190 20.14 35.98 7.73
C LYS A 190 19.30 36.18 6.45
N PHE A 191 19.34 35.29 5.47
CA PHE A 191 18.35 35.35 4.39
C PHE A 191 17.21 34.38 4.69
N ASP A 192 16.25 34.94 5.43
CA ASP A 192 14.99 34.38 5.87
C ASP A 192 14.12 33.94 4.68
N TYR A 193 13.88 32.65 4.60
CA TYR A 193 12.71 32.14 3.92
C TYR A 193 11.90 31.30 4.92
N TYR A 194 10.68 31.74 5.20
CA TYR A 194 9.69 31.09 6.08
C TYR A 194 9.06 29.85 5.44
N PHE A 195 9.83 29.07 4.67
CA PHE A 195 9.26 27.90 4.01
C PHE A 195 9.27 26.70 4.96
N PRO A 196 8.17 25.92 5.02
CA PRO A 196 8.20 24.63 5.69
C PRO A 196 9.29 23.76 5.06
N PRO A 197 9.89 22.83 5.82
CA PRO A 197 11.02 22.04 5.34
C PRO A 197 10.59 21.23 4.11
N VAL A 198 11.07 21.62 2.91
CA VAL A 198 10.74 20.92 1.68
C VAL A 198 11.36 19.53 1.76
N PRO A 199 10.56 18.46 1.95
CA PRO A 199 11.09 17.15 2.33
C PRO A 199 11.67 16.38 1.13
N LEU A 200 11.62 16.97 -0.06
CA LEU A 200 11.91 16.31 -1.33
C LEU A 200 13.02 17.05 -2.06
N ASP A 201 14.25 16.75 -1.68
CA ASP A 201 15.34 16.84 -2.63
C ASP A 201 15.49 15.47 -3.31
N PHE A 202 14.77 15.27 -4.42
CA PHE A 202 14.80 14.04 -5.22
C PHE A 202 16.22 13.69 -5.71
N PHE A 203 17.13 14.67 -5.72
CA PHE A 203 18.50 14.51 -6.17
C PHE A 203 19.45 14.09 -5.04
N THR A 204 19.07 14.30 -3.78
CA THR A 204 19.86 13.80 -2.65
C THR A 204 19.80 12.27 -2.54
N ASN A 205 20.91 11.66 -2.12
CA ASN A 205 21.02 10.21 -1.96
C ASN A 205 20.21 9.65 -0.77
N ILE A 206 19.50 10.49 -0.01
CA ILE A 206 18.88 10.07 1.24
C ILE A 206 17.61 9.25 0.93
N ASN A 207 17.77 7.93 1.03
CA ASN A 207 16.72 6.91 1.13
C ASN A 207 15.60 6.98 0.08
N ARG A 208 15.98 6.95 -1.20
CA ARG A 208 15.07 6.86 -2.36
C ARG A 208 13.99 5.80 -2.21
N THR A 209 14.30 4.66 -1.57
CA THR A 209 13.32 3.59 -1.31
C THR A 209 12.20 4.04 -0.40
N PHE A 210 12.50 4.78 0.67
CA PHE A 210 11.48 5.27 1.60
C PHE A 210 10.53 6.24 0.90
N VAL A 211 11.09 7.21 0.19
CA VAL A 211 10.34 8.18 -0.59
C VAL A 211 9.46 7.48 -1.63
N ALA A 212 10.03 6.52 -2.39
CA ALA A 212 9.27 5.74 -3.37
C ALA A 212 8.12 4.95 -2.75
N VAL A 213 8.31 4.34 -1.58
CA VAL A 213 7.25 3.61 -0.86
C VAL A 213 6.15 4.56 -0.39
N THR A 214 6.49 5.72 0.18
CA THR A 214 5.49 6.73 0.55
C THR A 214 4.72 7.23 -0.67
N PHE A 215 5.41 7.48 -1.80
CA PHE A 215 4.74 7.84 -3.04
C PHE A 215 3.83 6.75 -3.58
N ALA A 216 4.21 5.47 -3.46
CA ALA A 216 3.37 4.36 -3.88
C ALA A 216 2.05 4.31 -3.08
N ILE A 217 2.08 4.60 -1.78
CA ILE A 217 0.88 4.74 -0.95
C ILE A 217 0.02 5.88 -1.50
N THR A 218 0.63 7.04 -1.75
CA THR A 218 -0.12 8.21 -2.26
C THR A 218 -0.67 7.99 -3.68
N ALA A 219 0.06 7.28 -4.55
CA ALA A 219 -0.40 7.02 -5.90
C ALA A 219 -1.64 6.11 -5.89
N ASN A 220 -1.71 5.16 -4.96
CA ASN A 220 -2.84 4.25 -4.85
C ASN A 220 -4.14 4.99 -4.46
N GLU A 221 -4.12 5.90 -3.48
CA GLU A 221 -5.35 6.65 -3.15
C GLU A 221 -5.65 7.75 -4.19
N LEU A 222 -4.64 8.34 -4.84
CA LEU A 222 -4.88 9.26 -5.96
C LEU A 222 -5.59 8.56 -7.13
N LEU A 223 -5.21 7.31 -7.43
CA LEU A 223 -5.88 6.51 -8.45
C LEU A 223 -7.33 6.19 -8.08
N GLU A 224 -7.59 5.95 -6.79
CA GLU A 224 -8.94 5.70 -6.27
C GLU A 224 -9.82 6.95 -6.40
N ILE A 225 -9.31 8.13 -6.03
CA ILE A 225 -9.98 9.42 -6.23
C ILE A 225 -10.23 9.68 -7.72
N ALA A 226 -9.22 9.47 -8.57
CA ALA A 226 -9.34 9.68 -10.01
C ALA A 226 -10.42 8.78 -10.62
N ASN A 227 -10.47 7.49 -10.25
CA ASN A 227 -11.48 6.56 -10.74
C ASN A 227 -12.89 6.92 -10.27
N GLU A 228 -13.04 7.40 -9.02
CA GLU A 228 -14.36 7.80 -8.51
C GLU A 228 -14.87 9.09 -9.17
N GLU A 229 -13.97 10.02 -9.50
CA GLU A 229 -14.33 11.24 -10.21
C GLU A 229 -14.60 10.98 -11.70
N LEU A 230 -13.83 10.10 -12.35
CA LEU A 230 -14.10 9.66 -13.74
C LEU A 230 -15.45 8.95 -13.89
N SER A 231 -15.88 8.21 -12.87
CA SER A 231 -17.16 7.49 -12.88
C SER A 231 -18.35 8.35 -12.46
N ARG A 232 -18.14 9.54 -11.89
CA ARG A 232 -19.22 10.46 -11.56
C ARG A 232 -19.69 11.20 -12.80
N THR A 233 -20.93 10.92 -13.22
CA THR A 233 -21.69 11.84 -14.05
C THR A 233 -22.04 13.07 -13.21
N HIS A 234 -21.26 14.15 -13.35
CA HIS A 234 -21.55 15.39 -12.66
C HIS A 234 -22.86 15.99 -13.21
N SER A 235 -23.89 16.10 -12.37
CA SER A 235 -25.01 16.98 -12.68
C SER A 235 -24.50 18.41 -12.74
N THR A 236 -24.83 19.10 -13.82
CA THR A 236 -24.34 20.45 -14.15
C THR A 236 -24.78 21.54 -13.16
N ASP A 237 -25.58 21.20 -12.15
CA ASP A 237 -26.13 22.15 -11.18
C ASP A 237 -25.09 22.77 -10.24
N ARG A 238 -23.96 22.09 -10.01
CA ARG A 238 -22.82 22.66 -9.28
C ARG A 238 -21.76 23.01 -10.31
N GLY A 239 -21.68 24.29 -10.66
CA GLY A 239 -20.81 24.78 -11.73
C GLY A 239 -19.39 24.18 -11.72
N ILE A 240 -18.85 23.97 -12.93
CA ILE A 240 -17.64 23.17 -13.18
C ILE A 240 -16.42 23.59 -12.34
N VAL A 241 -16.31 24.88 -12.01
CA VAL A 241 -15.22 25.44 -11.19
C VAL A 241 -15.22 24.86 -9.77
N VAL A 242 -16.40 24.67 -9.17
CA VAL A 242 -16.52 24.13 -7.80
C VAL A 242 -16.07 22.67 -7.76
N VAL A 243 -16.39 21.90 -8.80
CA VAL A 243 -15.96 20.50 -8.93
C VAL A 243 -14.43 20.42 -9.01
N TYR A 244 -13.80 21.20 -9.88
CA TYR A 244 -12.33 21.21 -9.98
C TYR A 244 -11.65 21.69 -8.71
N LEU A 245 -12.17 22.73 -8.05
CA LEU A 245 -11.61 23.24 -6.80
C LEU A 245 -11.68 22.18 -5.69
N LYS A 246 -12.79 21.43 -5.63
CA LYS A 246 -12.93 20.30 -4.70
C LYS A 246 -11.90 19.21 -4.98
N GLN A 247 -11.70 18.83 -6.24
CA GLN A 247 -10.73 17.80 -6.64
C GLN A 247 -9.29 18.21 -6.28
N ILE A 248 -8.91 19.46 -6.57
CA ILE A 248 -7.59 19.99 -6.18
C ILE A 248 -7.44 19.96 -4.66
N PHE A 249 -8.48 20.32 -3.92
CA PHE A 249 -8.46 20.28 -2.46
C PHE A 249 -8.29 18.86 -1.91
N GLU A 250 -8.99 17.86 -2.46
CA GLU A 250 -8.83 16.45 -2.07
C GLU A 250 -7.38 15.96 -2.27
N VAL A 251 -6.76 16.29 -3.41
CA VAL A 251 -5.36 15.96 -3.69
C VAL A 251 -4.40 16.66 -2.71
N LEU A 252 -4.65 17.94 -2.41
CA LEU A 252 -3.83 18.70 -1.45
C LEU A 252 -3.93 18.13 -0.03
N LEU A 253 -5.14 17.81 0.44
CA LEU A 253 -5.35 17.21 1.75
C LEU A 253 -4.63 15.88 1.90
N MET A 254 -4.62 15.08 0.84
CA MET A 254 -3.89 13.83 0.79
C MET A 254 -2.37 14.05 0.88
N GLY A 255 -1.86 15.05 0.15
CA GLY A 255 -0.48 15.50 0.30
C GLY A 255 -0.15 15.90 1.75
N PHE A 256 -1.04 16.67 2.39
CA PHE A 256 -0.88 17.06 3.79
C PHE A 256 -0.94 15.86 4.75
N ARG A 257 -1.74 14.83 4.49
CA ARG A 257 -1.78 13.61 5.32
C ARG A 257 -0.43 12.89 5.35
N TYR A 258 0.23 12.72 4.20
CA TYR A 258 1.49 11.97 4.13
C TYR A 258 2.75 12.82 4.33
N TYR A 259 2.62 14.15 4.34
CA TYR A 259 3.73 15.07 4.54
C TYR A 259 4.52 14.84 5.84
N PRO A 260 3.91 14.64 7.03
CA PRO A 260 4.66 14.37 8.26
C PRO A 260 5.62 13.19 8.16
N ILE A 261 5.25 12.14 7.43
CA ILE A 261 6.07 10.95 7.28
C ILE A 261 7.36 11.27 6.51
N LEU A 262 7.25 12.05 5.42
CA LEU A 262 8.39 12.51 4.64
C LEU A 262 9.24 13.53 5.41
N ALA A 263 8.60 14.51 6.05
CA ALA A 263 9.28 15.54 6.81
C ALA A 263 10.04 14.98 8.02
N ALA A 264 9.51 13.96 8.69
CA ALA A 264 10.19 13.30 9.82
C ALA A 264 11.54 12.71 9.40
N VAL A 265 11.59 12.07 8.24
CA VAL A 265 12.80 11.49 7.64
C VAL A 265 13.77 12.55 7.14
N TYR A 266 13.26 13.65 6.60
CA TYR A 266 14.08 14.74 6.08
C TYR A 266 14.76 15.55 7.20
N ILE A 267 14.00 15.93 8.23
CA ILE A 267 14.53 16.68 9.38
C ILE A 267 15.50 15.81 10.19
N ASP A 268 15.19 14.52 10.29
CA ASP A 268 15.97 13.53 11.04
C ASP A 268 16.26 13.95 12.49
N SER A 269 15.41 14.75 13.16
CA SER A 269 15.57 15.06 14.59
C SER A 269 15.01 13.90 15.45
N ARG A 270 15.36 13.83 16.74
CA ARG A 270 14.78 12.80 17.62
C ARG A 270 13.26 12.97 17.77
N LEU A 271 12.82 14.22 17.99
CA LEU A 271 11.40 14.51 18.13
C LEU A 271 10.66 14.26 16.81
N SER A 272 11.25 14.64 15.67
CA SER A 272 10.62 14.47 14.36
C SER A 272 10.44 13.00 14.02
N LEU A 273 11.47 12.17 14.26
CA LEU A 273 11.39 10.73 14.05
C LEU A 273 10.39 10.06 15.02
N LEU A 274 10.34 10.48 16.28
CA LEU A 274 9.38 9.96 17.26
C LEU A 274 7.94 10.31 16.88
N LEU A 275 7.67 11.58 16.56
CA LEU A 275 6.34 12.04 16.14
C LEU A 275 5.93 11.41 14.81
N GLY A 276 6.84 11.30 13.85
CA GLY A 276 6.60 10.60 12.59
C GLY A 276 6.29 9.12 12.79
N THR A 277 7.00 8.45 13.70
CA THR A 277 6.74 7.05 14.07
C THR A 277 5.35 6.93 14.70
N LEU A 278 5.04 7.74 15.71
CA LEU A 278 3.74 7.73 16.38
C LEU A 278 2.59 8.05 15.40
N TYR A 279 2.80 9.01 14.50
CA TYR A 279 1.84 9.32 13.43
C TYR A 279 1.58 8.12 12.53
N SER A 280 2.63 7.44 12.06
CA SER A 280 2.48 6.24 11.22
C SER A 280 1.79 5.06 11.94
N TRP A 281 1.98 4.92 13.24
CA TRP A 281 1.30 3.92 14.07
C TRP A 281 -0.19 4.22 14.26
N ILE A 282 -0.60 5.50 14.22
CA ILE A 282 -2.02 5.89 14.25
C ILE A 282 -2.64 5.78 12.85
N ASP A 283 -1.87 6.10 11.80
CA ASP A 283 -2.35 6.06 10.42
C ASP A 283 -2.72 4.64 9.95
N LEU A 284 -1.99 3.61 10.37
CA LEU A 284 -2.30 2.21 10.04
C LEU A 284 -3.69 1.74 10.52
N PRO A 285 -4.04 1.77 11.82
CA PRO A 285 -5.37 1.37 12.28
C PRO A 285 -6.46 2.26 11.71
N MET A 286 -6.22 3.56 11.53
CA MET A 286 -7.19 4.45 10.88
C MET A 286 -7.46 4.02 9.43
N THR A 287 -6.42 3.65 8.69
CA THR A 287 -6.55 3.13 7.32
C THR A 287 -7.29 1.77 7.31
N ILE A 288 -7.05 0.89 8.28
CA ILE A 288 -7.77 -0.38 8.42
C ILE A 288 -9.27 -0.14 8.65
N VAL A 289 -9.63 0.79 9.55
CA VAL A 289 -11.03 1.11 9.85
C VAL A 289 -11.70 1.80 8.66
N GLU A 290 -11.00 2.74 8.02
CA GLU A 290 -11.50 3.47 6.85
C GLU A 290 -11.83 2.52 5.70
N GLN A 291 -10.89 1.64 5.33
CA GLN A 291 -11.05 0.69 4.21
C GLN A 291 -11.91 -0.53 4.57
N GLY A 292 -11.92 -0.94 5.83
CA GLY A 292 -12.67 -2.12 6.29
C GLY A 292 -14.13 -1.83 6.62
N MET A 293 -14.42 -0.67 7.23
CA MET A 293 -15.76 -0.31 7.67
C MET A 293 -16.37 0.81 6.85
N CYS A 294 -15.61 1.86 6.52
CA CYS A 294 -16.24 3.08 6.02
C CYS A 294 -16.42 3.12 4.51
N GLN A 295 -15.51 2.48 3.77
CA GLN A 295 -15.55 2.40 2.31
C GLN A 295 -15.13 1.02 1.81
N PRO A 296 -15.88 -0.04 2.12
CA PRO A 296 -15.63 -1.33 1.49
C PRO A 296 -15.91 -1.22 -0.02
N ARG A 297 -14.92 -1.54 -0.87
CA ARG A 297 -14.97 -1.31 -2.33
C ARG A 297 -16.18 -1.94 -3.03
N TYR A 298 -16.63 -3.09 -2.54
CA TYR A 298 -17.73 -3.86 -3.15
C TYR A 298 -19.10 -3.63 -2.49
N TYR A 299 -19.15 -2.96 -1.34
CA TYR A 299 -20.41 -2.59 -0.67
C TYR A 299 -20.54 -1.08 -0.67
N GLU A 300 -20.71 -0.50 -1.86
CA GLU A 300 -20.89 0.94 -2.00
C GLU A 300 -22.18 1.38 -1.28
N ASN A 301 -22.16 2.59 -0.69
CA ASN A 301 -23.25 3.10 0.13
C ASN A 301 -24.59 3.10 -0.64
N ALA A 302 -25.64 2.66 0.05
CA ALA A 302 -27.01 2.44 -0.45
C ALA A 302 -27.68 3.63 -1.16
N GLN A 303 -27.09 4.82 -1.11
CA GLN A 303 -27.63 6.01 -1.76
C GLN A 303 -27.32 6.06 -3.27
N LYS A 304 -26.46 5.17 -3.77
CA LYS A 304 -25.91 5.23 -5.13
C LYS A 304 -26.11 3.94 -5.93
N THR A 305 -26.31 2.83 -5.25
CA THR A 305 -26.44 1.50 -5.85
C THR A 305 -27.91 1.13 -6.00
N ASN A 306 -28.36 0.95 -7.25
CA ASN A 306 -29.61 0.21 -7.49
C ASN A 306 -29.45 -1.18 -6.88
N ASP A 307 -30.46 -1.66 -6.13
CA ASP A 307 -30.51 -3.02 -5.54
C ASP A 307 -30.14 -4.13 -6.56
N THR A 308 -30.32 -3.84 -7.85
CA THR A 308 -29.96 -4.69 -8.99
C THR A 308 -28.47 -4.98 -9.09
N TYR A 309 -27.57 -4.03 -8.78
CA TYR A 309 -26.12 -4.22 -8.95
C TYR A 309 -25.57 -5.22 -7.92
N LEU A 310 -25.97 -5.07 -6.66
CA LEU A 310 -25.50 -5.94 -5.58
C LEU A 310 -26.05 -7.37 -5.74
N SER A 311 -27.32 -7.47 -6.16
CA SER A 311 -27.95 -8.75 -6.49
C SER A 311 -27.22 -9.45 -7.64
N TYR A 312 -26.88 -8.71 -8.71
CA TYR A 312 -26.08 -9.23 -9.81
C TYR A 312 -24.69 -9.71 -9.34
N LEU A 313 -24.04 -8.97 -8.44
CA LEU A 313 -22.75 -9.37 -7.88
C LEU A 313 -22.87 -10.68 -7.09
N PHE A 314 -23.92 -10.85 -6.28
CA PHE A 314 -24.14 -12.08 -5.52
C PHE A 314 -24.59 -13.25 -6.38
N GLU A 315 -25.30 -13.01 -7.47
CA GLU A 315 -25.65 -14.04 -8.43
C GLU A 315 -24.41 -14.51 -9.19
N TYR A 316 -23.54 -13.58 -9.60
CA TYR A 316 -22.34 -13.87 -10.38
C TYR A 316 -21.19 -14.46 -9.55
N TYR A 317 -20.87 -13.87 -8.40
CA TYR A 317 -19.77 -14.32 -7.53
C TYR A 317 -20.23 -15.27 -6.41
N GLY A 318 -21.54 -15.50 -6.29
CA GLY A 318 -22.14 -16.23 -5.18
C GLY A 318 -22.20 -15.40 -3.89
N THR A 319 -22.87 -15.94 -2.87
CA THR A 319 -22.80 -15.42 -1.48
C THR A 319 -21.49 -15.83 -0.78
N GLY A 320 -20.43 -16.12 -1.55
CA GLY A 320 -19.18 -16.66 -1.07
C GLY A 320 -18.19 -15.57 -0.63
N SER A 321 -17.12 -16.01 0.02
CA SER A 321 -16.02 -15.15 0.48
C SER A 321 -15.15 -14.58 -0.67
N PHE A 322 -15.49 -14.84 -1.93
CA PHE A 322 -14.67 -14.42 -3.08
C PHE A 322 -14.53 -12.89 -3.16
N LEU A 323 -15.62 -12.14 -3.02
CA LEU A 323 -15.58 -10.67 -3.04
C LEU A 323 -14.69 -10.11 -1.93
N GLN A 324 -14.73 -10.71 -0.74
CA GLN A 324 -13.85 -10.32 0.36
C GLN A 324 -12.38 -10.62 0.06
N MET A 325 -12.11 -11.77 -0.57
CA MET A 325 -10.76 -12.17 -0.94
C MET A 325 -10.18 -11.20 -1.97
N VAL A 326 -10.95 -10.82 -2.99
CA VAL A 326 -10.50 -9.82 -3.98
C VAL A 326 -10.23 -8.49 -3.29
N ASP A 327 -11.12 -8.03 -2.41
CA ASP A 327 -10.92 -6.77 -1.68
C ASP A 327 -9.64 -6.79 -0.83
N LEU A 328 -9.38 -7.88 -0.11
CA LEU A 328 -8.15 -8.06 0.66
C LEU A 328 -6.90 -8.07 -0.22
N LEU A 329 -6.94 -8.78 -1.35
CA LEU A 329 -5.81 -8.88 -2.29
C LEU A 329 -5.44 -7.51 -2.86
N THR A 330 -6.43 -6.67 -3.17
CA THR A 330 -6.19 -5.33 -3.72
C THR A 330 -5.52 -4.38 -2.73
N ASP A 331 -5.63 -4.63 -1.43
CA ASP A 331 -5.04 -3.78 -0.39
C ASP A 331 -3.69 -4.27 0.14
N ILE A 332 -3.25 -5.48 -0.24
CA ILE A 332 -1.95 -6.02 0.14
C ILE A 332 -0.80 -5.01 -0.10
N PRO A 333 -0.67 -4.36 -1.28
CA PRO A 333 0.42 -3.42 -1.50
C PRO A 333 0.41 -2.24 -0.53
N ARG A 334 -0.78 -1.70 -0.21
CA ARG A 334 -0.96 -0.58 0.72
C ARG A 334 -0.49 -0.96 2.12
N TYR A 335 -0.92 -2.11 2.64
CA TYR A 335 -0.51 -2.59 3.97
C TYR A 335 0.97 -2.93 4.06
N ILE A 336 1.57 -3.51 3.01
CA ILE A 336 3.01 -3.76 2.96
C ILE A 336 3.78 -2.44 3.01
N CYS A 337 3.36 -1.44 2.23
CA CYS A 337 4.02 -0.13 2.18
C CYS A 337 3.91 0.63 3.51
N LEU A 338 2.72 0.66 4.12
CA LEU A 338 2.52 1.28 5.43
C LEU A 338 3.34 0.56 6.52
N SER A 339 3.34 -0.77 6.50
CA SER A 339 4.17 -1.57 7.43
C SER A 339 5.65 -1.24 7.25
N TYR A 340 6.14 -1.16 6.02
CA TYR A 340 7.52 -0.75 5.75
C TYR A 340 7.85 0.61 6.36
N VAL A 341 6.98 1.61 6.18
CA VAL A 341 7.17 2.96 6.74
C VAL A 341 7.28 2.91 8.26
N ILE A 342 6.38 2.19 8.92
CA ILE A 342 6.36 2.05 10.39
C ILE A 342 7.66 1.41 10.90
N VAL A 343 8.07 0.30 10.30
CA VAL A 343 9.29 -0.42 10.73
C VAL A 343 10.54 0.42 10.46
N GLU A 344 10.61 1.09 9.29
CA GLU A 344 11.76 1.90 8.91
C GLU A 344 11.92 3.15 9.80
N LEU A 345 10.82 3.85 10.11
CA LEU A 345 10.84 4.96 11.06
C LEU A 345 11.25 4.50 12.47
N SER A 346 10.66 3.41 12.96
CA SER A 346 11.00 2.82 14.26
C SER A 346 12.48 2.41 14.33
N ARG A 347 13.02 1.86 13.23
CA ARG A 347 14.44 1.51 13.10
C ARG A 347 15.33 2.74 13.22
N ARG A 348 14.96 3.85 12.57
CA ARG A 348 15.71 5.10 12.62
C ARG A 348 15.71 5.75 13.99
N VAL A 349 14.54 5.80 14.65
CA VAL A 349 14.40 6.21 16.05
C VAL A 349 15.38 5.40 16.89
N ARG A 350 15.31 4.07 16.82
CA ARG A 350 16.20 3.18 17.58
C ARG A 350 17.67 3.49 17.31
N THR A 351 18.11 3.58 16.05
CA THR A 351 19.51 3.88 15.76
C THR A 351 19.96 5.20 16.36
N LYS A 352 19.13 6.25 16.26
CA LYS A 352 19.48 7.58 16.76
C LYS A 352 19.60 7.61 18.28
N PHE A 353 18.68 6.94 19.00
CA PHE A 353 18.77 6.81 20.46
C PHE A 353 19.96 5.98 20.92
N PHE A 354 20.27 4.86 20.26
CA PHE A 354 21.37 3.99 20.66
C PHE A 354 22.76 4.63 20.44
N PHE A 355 22.95 5.39 19.35
CA PHE A 355 24.24 6.03 19.09
C PHE A 355 24.60 7.08 20.14
N GLU A 356 23.61 7.78 20.67
CA GLU A 356 23.85 8.89 21.57
C GLU A 356 24.13 8.46 23.02
N VAL A 357 23.40 7.45 23.51
CA VAL A 357 23.72 6.81 24.80
C VAL A 357 25.16 6.28 24.79
N LYS A 358 25.64 5.80 23.63
CA LYS A 358 27.02 5.38 23.51
C LYS A 358 27.96 6.59 23.53
N ALA A 359 27.64 7.66 22.80
CA ALA A 359 28.45 8.87 22.74
C ALA A 359 28.65 9.52 24.12
N ASP A 360 27.66 9.50 25.02
CA ASP A 360 27.81 10.07 26.37
C ASP A 360 28.82 9.32 27.23
N ASN A 361 28.94 8.00 27.04
CA ASN A 361 29.88 7.14 27.77
C ASN A 361 31.29 7.08 27.16
N LEU A 362 31.52 7.73 26.02
CA LEU A 362 32.81 7.70 25.33
C LEU A 362 33.79 8.71 25.94
N THR A 363 35.05 8.28 26.07
CA THR A 363 36.16 9.13 26.47
C THR A 363 36.37 10.27 25.47
N ARG A 364 37.02 11.36 25.91
CA ARG A 364 37.25 12.56 25.07
C ARG A 364 37.97 12.22 23.76
N GLU A 365 38.86 11.25 23.77
CA GLU A 365 39.60 10.79 22.59
C GLU A 365 38.71 10.00 21.63
N GLU A 366 37.85 9.10 22.12
CA GLU A 366 36.91 8.36 21.29
C GLU A 366 35.86 9.29 20.64
N LYS A 367 35.45 10.36 21.35
CA LYS A 367 34.57 11.41 20.79
C LYS A 367 35.21 12.13 19.60
N VAL A 368 36.51 12.44 19.68
CA VAL A 368 37.26 13.06 18.55
C VAL A 368 37.32 12.08 17.37
N LEU A 369 37.59 10.81 17.62
CA LEU A 369 37.69 9.78 16.59
C LEU A 369 36.35 9.52 15.88
N LEU A 370 35.25 9.51 16.63
CA LEU A 370 33.90 9.41 16.06
C LEU A 370 33.52 10.65 15.25
N SER A 371 33.87 11.85 15.73
CA SER A 371 33.63 13.09 14.96
C SER A 371 34.40 13.09 13.63
N ALA A 372 35.61 12.55 13.59
CA ALA A 372 36.40 12.41 12.36
C ALA A 372 35.82 11.36 11.40
N LEU A 373 35.26 10.26 11.90
CA LEU A 373 34.59 9.24 11.08
C LEU A 373 33.25 9.71 10.51
N GLN A 374 32.55 10.60 11.22
CA GLN A 374 31.23 11.07 10.83
C GLN A 374 31.30 12.08 9.66
N VAL A 375 32.39 12.86 9.55
CA VAL A 375 32.62 13.76 8.41
C VAL A 375 32.81 13.00 7.10
N ASN A 376 33.40 11.80 7.15
CA ASN A 376 33.68 11.00 5.95
C ASN A 376 32.53 10.09 5.50
N SER A 377 31.48 9.91 6.31
CA SER A 377 30.36 9.02 5.96
C SER A 377 29.17 9.72 5.29
N VAL A 378 29.23 11.04 5.13
CA VAL A 378 28.21 11.83 4.42
C VAL A 378 28.50 11.94 2.92
N GLU A 379 29.70 11.55 2.45
CA GLU A 379 30.13 11.68 1.05
C GLU A 379 30.30 10.36 0.26
N MET A 380 29.82 9.20 0.76
CA MET A 380 29.89 7.91 0.02
C MET A 380 28.55 7.30 -0.34
#